data_AF-A0A537TLD7-F1
#
_entry.id   AF-A0A537TLD7-F1
#
_cell.length_a   1.000
_cell.length_b   1.000
_cell.length_c   1.000
_cell.angle_alpha   90.00
_cell.angle_beta   90.00
_cell.angle_gamma   90.00
#
_symmetry.space_group_name_H-M   'P 1'
#
loop_
_entity.id
_entity.type
_entity.pdbx_description
1 polymer ?
#
loop_
_entity_poly.entity_id
_entity_poly.type
_entity_poly.pdbx_seq_one_letter_code
_entity_poly.pdbx_strand_id
1 'polypeptide(L)'
;MSGYDEERLADLLRALPPAPRAWVVAAQQLPFARVDEVLERAEADRAFRRALGEDVVQALERAGFEADPLFVEALRERLER
;
A
#
# COMPACT_ATOMS: atom_id res chain seq x y z
N MET A 1 -8.33 -0.48 -32.36
CA MET A 1 -8.91 -0.42 -31.00
C MET A 1 -9.15 -1.85 -30.56
N SER A 2 -8.63 -2.23 -29.39
CA SER A 2 -8.76 -3.59 -28.83
C SER A 2 -10.22 -4.04 -28.93
N GLY A 3 -10.50 -5.12 -29.65
CA GLY A 3 -11.86 -5.64 -29.87
C GLY A 3 -12.46 -6.34 -28.64
N TYR A 4 -12.02 -5.94 -27.46
CA TYR A 4 -12.44 -6.47 -26.18
C TYR A 4 -13.17 -5.36 -25.43
N ASP A 5 -14.49 -5.52 -25.30
CA ASP A 5 -15.30 -4.72 -24.37
C ASP A 5 -15.15 -5.23 -22.93
N GLU A 6 -15.67 -4.46 -21.98
CA GLU A 6 -15.59 -4.78 -20.54
C GLU A 6 -16.24 -6.13 -20.21
N GLU A 7 -17.33 -6.49 -20.89
CA GLU A 7 -18.01 -7.78 -20.70
C GLU A 7 -17.13 -8.94 -21.15
N ARG A 8 -16.50 -8.83 -22.32
CA ARG A 8 -15.59 -9.85 -22.83
C ARG A 8 -14.34 -9.97 -21.97
N LEU A 9 -13.83 -8.86 -21.43
CA LEU A 9 -12.72 -8.88 -20.47
C LEU A 9 -13.11 -9.60 -19.17
N ALA A 10 -14.30 -9.33 -18.63
CA ALA A 10 -14.79 -9.99 -17.42
C ALA A 10 -14.91 -11.50 -17.60
N ASP A 11 -15.43 -11.97 -18.73
CA ASP A 11 -15.52 -13.40 -19.04
C ASP A 11 -14.15 -14.07 -19.13
N LEU A 12 -13.17 -13.39 -19.75
CA LEU A 12 -11.80 -13.89 -19.82
C LEU A 12 -11.14 -13.94 -18.44
N LEU A 13 -11.33 -12.92 -17.60
CA LEU A 13 -10.81 -12.90 -16.23
C LEU A 13 -11.40 -14.01 -15.38
N ARG A 14 -12.70 -14.32 -15.53
CA ARG A 14 -13.35 -15.45 -14.82
C ARG A 14 -12.84 -16.81 -15.27
N ALA A 15 -12.35 -16.94 -16.50
CA ALA A 15 -11.83 -18.19 -17.04
C ALA A 15 -10.40 -18.52 -16.54
N LEU A 16 -9.73 -17.57 -15.89
CA LEU A 16 -8.40 -17.79 -15.34
C LEU A 16 -8.44 -18.73 -14.12
N PRO A 17 -7.42 -19.58 -13.95
CA PRO A 17 -7.26 -20.34 -12.72
C PRO A 17 -7.04 -19.39 -11.53
N PRO A 18 -7.36 -19.82 -10.29
CA PRO A 18 -7.09 -19.02 -9.11
C PRO A 18 -5.60 -18.68 -9.02
N ALA A 19 -5.30 -17.45 -8.58
CA ALA A 19 -3.93 -17.01 -8.42
C ALA A 19 -3.16 -17.96 -7.48
N PRO A 20 -1.88 -18.28 -7.78
CA PRO A 20 -1.06 -19.09 -6.90
C PRO A 20 -1.03 -18.50 -5.49
N ARG A 21 -1.27 -19.35 -4.48
CA ARG A 21 -1.36 -18.90 -3.07
C ARG A 21 -0.11 -18.13 -2.63
N ALA A 22 1.07 -18.55 -3.09
CA ALA A 22 2.34 -17.89 -2.78
C ALA A 22 2.37 -16.42 -3.27
N TRP A 23 1.77 -16.13 -4.43
CA TRP A 23 1.69 -14.77 -4.97
C TRP A 23 0.71 -13.92 -4.19
N VAL A 24 -0.44 -14.49 -3.81
CA VAL A 24 -1.43 -13.80 -2.97
C VAL A 24 -0.82 -13.43 -1.62
N VAL A 25 -0.09 -14.36 -0.98
CA VAL A 25 0.60 -14.09 0.28
C VAL A 25 1.67 -13.02 0.11
N ALA A 26 2.50 -13.10 -0.94
CA ALA A 26 3.52 -12.09 -1.20
C ALA A 26 2.91 -10.69 -1.43
N ALA A 27 1.81 -10.60 -2.19
CA ALA A 27 1.09 -9.35 -2.42
C ALA A 27 0.51 -8.77 -1.13
N GLN A 28 0.01 -9.62 -0.23
CA GLN A 28 -0.47 -9.20 1.10
C GLN A 28 0.66 -8.66 2.00
N GLN A 29 1.93 -9.00 1.71
CA GLN A 29 3.07 -8.46 2.47
C GLN A 29 3.55 -7.09 1.97
N LEU A 30 3.17 -6.68 0.75
CA LEU A 30 3.60 -5.41 0.16
C LEU A 30 3.25 -4.17 1.02
N PRO A 31 2.06 -4.08 1.65
CA PRO A 31 1.77 -2.98 2.56
C PRO A 31 2.74 -2.89 3.74
N PHE A 32 3.15 -4.02 4.33
CA PHE A 32 4.06 -4.03 5.48
C PHE A 32 5.49 -3.65 5.11
N ALA A 33 5.98 -4.08 3.93
CA ALA A 33 7.27 -3.66 3.42
C ALA A 33 7.34 -2.12 3.24
N ARG A 34 6.24 -1.50 2.81
CA ARG A 34 6.15 -0.02 2.72
C ARG A 34 6.11 0.65 4.09
N VAL A 35 5.56 -0.01 5.11
CA VAL A 35 5.51 0.53 6.48
C VAL A 35 6.92 0.63 7.04
N ASP A 36 7.71 -0.43 6.89
CA ASP A 36 9.09 -0.43 7.37
C ASP A 36 9.93 0.64 6.66
N GLU A 37 9.75 0.86 5.35
CA GLU A 37 10.41 1.95 4.60
C GLU A 37 10.07 3.35 5.15
N VAL A 38 8.78 3.60 5.46
CA VAL A 38 8.34 4.87 6.07
C VAL A 38 8.94 5.06 7.45
N LEU A 39 9.02 3.99 8.26
CA LEU A 39 9.60 4.05 9.59
C LEU A 39 11.11 4.31 9.54
N GLU A 40 11.85 3.62 8.66
CA GLU A 40 13.28 3.88 8.44
C GLU A 40 13.53 5.34 8.04
N ARG A 41 12.68 5.88 7.16
CA ARG A 41 12.75 7.30 6.78
C ARG A 41 12.43 8.23 7.95
N ALA A 42 11.45 7.90 8.78
CA ALA A 42 11.10 8.68 9.97
C ALA A 42 12.19 8.63 11.05
N GLU A 43 13.01 7.58 11.10
CA GLU A 43 14.20 7.53 11.96
C GLU A 43 15.30 8.45 11.45
N ALA A 44 15.52 8.50 10.13
CA ALA A 44 16.52 9.36 9.50
C ALA A 44 16.10 10.85 9.43
N ASP A 45 14.80 11.15 9.38
CA ASP A 45 14.24 12.50 9.21
C ASP A 45 13.28 12.87 10.35
N ARG A 46 13.78 13.69 11.29
CA ARG A 46 13.00 14.20 12.42
C ARG A 46 11.86 15.12 12.01
N ALA A 47 11.97 15.84 10.89
CA ALA A 47 10.90 16.72 10.43
C ALA A 47 9.75 15.86 9.87
N PHE A 48 10.08 14.83 9.10
CA PHE A 48 9.10 13.85 8.63
C PHE A 48 8.44 13.09 9.79
N ARG A 49 9.20 12.67 10.81
CA ARG A 49 8.63 12.04 12.01
C ARG A 49 7.62 12.92 12.74
N ARG A 50 7.88 14.22 12.85
CA ARG A 50 6.92 15.17 13.45
C ARG A 50 5.67 15.30 12.59
N ALA A 51 5.84 15.46 11.28
CA ALA A 51 4.73 15.55 10.34
C ALA A 51 3.81 14.32 10.40
N LEU A 52 4.39 13.11 10.50
CA LEU A 52 3.62 11.86 10.69
C LEU A 52 2.76 11.89 11.96
N GLY A 53 3.25 12.47 13.05
CA GLY A 53 2.49 12.58 14.31
C GLY A 53 1.38 13.64 14.27
N GLU A 54 1.47 14.63 13.39
CA GLU A 54 0.47 15.70 13.21
C GLU A 54 -0.64 15.26 12.25
N ASP A 55 -0.27 14.74 11.08
CA ASP A 55 -1.19 14.23 10.07
C ASP A 55 -0.48 13.17 9.21
N VAL A 56 -0.76 11.90 9.51
CA VAL A 56 -0.16 10.73 8.82
C VAL A 56 -0.44 10.77 7.31
N VAL A 57 -1.68 11.09 6.90
CA VAL A 57 -2.08 11.03 5.48
C VAL A 57 -1.34 12.11 4.70
N GLN A 58 -1.39 13.35 5.19
CA GLN A 58 -0.72 14.46 4.53
C GLN A 58 0.80 14.30 4.51
N ALA A 59 1.39 13.75 5.58
CA ALA A 59 2.82 13.48 5.64
C ALA A 59 3.26 12.43 4.60
N LEU A 60 2.50 11.34 4.44
CA LEU A 60 2.77 10.30 3.46
C LEU A 60 2.69 10.84 2.03
N GLU A 61 1.64 11.58 1.68
CA GLU A 61 1.47 12.15 0.34
C GLU A 61 2.60 13.12 -0.02
N ARG A 62 3.02 13.98 0.92
CA ARG A 62 4.16 14.89 0.74
C ARG A 62 5.49 14.15 0.55
N ALA A 63 5.63 12.99 1.17
CA ALA A 63 6.80 12.13 1.03
C ALA A 63 6.74 11.25 -0.24
N GLY A 64 5.67 11.31 -1.02
CA GLY A 64 5.49 10.58 -2.27
C GLY A 64 4.90 9.17 -2.10
N PHE A 65 4.38 8.84 -0.92
CA PHE A 65 3.69 7.59 -0.66
C PHE A 65 2.19 7.74 -0.93
N GLU A 66 1.59 6.69 -1.48
CA GLU A 66 0.13 6.60 -1.61
C GLU A 66 -0.48 6.26 -0.25
N ALA A 67 -1.36 7.12 0.25
CA ALA A 67 -2.03 6.96 1.55
C ALA A 67 -3.24 6.03 1.46
N ASP A 68 -3.01 4.77 1.08
CA ASP A 68 -4.03 3.73 1.11
C ASP A 68 -4.57 3.53 2.54
N PRO A 69 -5.89 3.37 2.75
CA PRO A 69 -6.46 3.24 4.09
C PRO A 69 -5.87 2.09 4.93
N LEU A 70 -5.59 0.92 4.34
CA LEU A 70 -5.00 -0.20 5.07
C LEU A 70 -3.54 0.08 5.43
N PHE A 71 -2.83 0.77 4.54
CA PHE A 71 -1.45 1.19 4.78
C PHE A 71 -1.35 2.23 5.91
N VAL A 72 -2.24 3.22 5.92
CA VAL A 72 -2.32 4.25 6.98
C VAL A 72 -2.63 3.63 8.33
N GLU A 73 -3.60 2.71 8.40
CA GLU A 73 -3.94 2.02 9.65
C GLU A 73 -2.79 1.15 10.15
N ALA A 74 -2.14 0.36 9.28
CA ALA A 74 -0.97 -0.43 9.66
C ALA A 74 0.19 0.44 10.18
N LEU A 75 0.37 1.64 9.62
CA LEU A 75 1.39 2.58 10.09
C LEU A 75 1.01 3.19 11.44
N ARG A 76 -0.26 3.55 11.66
CA ARG A 76 -0.76 4.07 12.95
C ARG A 76 -0.56 3.06 14.07
N GLU A 77 -0.98 1.81 13.88
CA GLU A 77 -0.79 0.74 14.86
C GLU A 77 0.67 0.58 15.29
N ARG A 78 1.61 0.83 14.36
CA ARG A 78 3.05 0.67 14.60
C ARG A 78 3.69 1.91 15.23
N LEU A 79 3.10 3.08 15.05
CA LEU A 79 3.52 4.33 15.71
C LEU A 79 3.00 4.45 17.15
N GLU A 80 1.87 3.81 17.47
CA GLU A 80 1.28 3.76 18.82
C GLU A 80 1.96 2.74 19.75
N ARG A 81 2.80 1.87 19.20
CA ARG A 81 3.56 0.85 19.94
C ARG A 81 4.86 1.39 20.53
#